data_AF-A0A2V8THL7-F1
#
_entry.id   AF-A0A2V8THL7-F1
#
_cell.length_a   1.000
_cell.length_b   1.000
_cell.length_c   1.000
_cell.angle_alpha   90.00
_cell.angle_beta   90.00
_cell.angle_gamma   90.00
#
_symmetry.space_group_name_H-M   'P 1'
#
loop_
_entity.id
_entity.type
_entity.pdbx_description
1 polymer ?
#
loop_
_entity_poly.entity_id
_entity_poly.type
_entity_poly.pdbx_seq_one_letter_code
_entity_poly.pdbx_strand_id
1 'polypeptide(L)'
;MKRLFVPIRIKFTIALLLVTTAVVSVITFTMANLFHRDKQAYINDLAAIVALNAAEETRALLLGYGERLQACALILGRTDVTQSQKSELLNEFFRDVPALVAVALYENGKEGASVYDAGKLNAAGLSRHDIQKYRRKVALPMERIAAGEVFVENSTLSERLPA
;
A
#
# COMPACT_ATOMS: atom_id res chain seq x y z
N MET A 1 -2.62 54.97 54.17
CA MET A 1 -3.26 54.31 53.01
C MET A 1 -4.21 55.30 52.34
N LYS A 2 -3.86 55.83 51.16
CA LYS A 2 -4.70 56.81 50.45
C LYS A 2 -5.91 56.09 49.84
N ARG A 3 -7.13 56.42 50.30
CA ARG A 3 -8.38 55.94 49.70
C ARG A 3 -8.60 56.68 48.38
N LEU A 4 -8.37 56.01 47.26
CA LEU A 4 -8.75 56.50 45.93
C LEU A 4 -10.28 56.55 45.85
N PHE A 5 -10.85 57.76 45.86
CA PHE A 5 -12.27 57.98 45.57
C PHE A 5 -12.49 57.85 44.07
N VAL A 6 -12.83 56.64 43.62
CA VAL A 6 -13.19 56.38 42.23
C VAL A 6 -14.66 56.78 42.00
N PRO A 7 -14.96 57.69 41.05
CA PRO A 7 -16.32 58.06 40.69
C PRO A 7 -17.14 56.85 40.26
N ILE A 8 -18.43 56.81 40.61
CA ILE A 8 -19.34 55.70 40.30
C ILE A 8 -19.35 55.36 38.79
N ARG A 9 -19.24 56.38 37.92
CA ARG A 9 -19.20 56.22 36.45
C ARG A 9 -18.04 55.34 36.00
N ILE A 10 -16.84 55.53 36.58
CA ILE A 10 -15.65 54.75 36.23
C ILE A 10 -15.83 53.28 36.63
N LYS A 11 -16.49 53.00 37.76
CA LYS A 11 -16.78 51.63 38.18
C LYS A 11 -17.70 50.91 37.17
N PHE A 12 -18.72 51.61 36.68
CA PHE A 12 -19.62 51.06 35.65
C PHE A 12 -18.89 50.83 34.31
N THR A 13 -18.05 51.77 33.88
CA THR A 13 -17.26 51.59 32.64
C THR A 13 -16.30 50.41 32.73
N ILE A 14 -15.61 50.24 33.86
CA ILE A 14 -14.71 49.09 34.08
C ILE A 14 -15.51 47.78 34.13
N ALA A 15 -16.63 47.75 34.86
CA ALA A 15 -17.47 46.56 34.93
C ALA A 15 -17.99 46.15 33.54
N LEU A 16 -18.47 47.12 32.75
CA LEU A 16 -18.94 46.86 31.39
C LEU A 16 -17.80 46.36 30.49
N LEU A 17 -16.61 46.97 30.57
CA LEU A 17 -15.44 46.55 29.80
C LEU A 17 -15.02 45.11 30.12
N LEU A 18 -15.01 44.74 31.41
CA LEU A 18 -14.68 43.38 31.83
C LEU A 18 -15.72 42.37 31.32
N VAL A 19 -17.00 42.71 31.40
CA VAL A 19 -18.09 41.84 30.90
C VAL A 19 -17.99 41.67 29.38
N THR A 20 -17.83 42.75 28.62
CA THR A 20 -17.75 42.66 27.15
C THR A 20 -16.50 41.91 26.72
N THR A 21 -15.37 42.15 27.37
CA THR A 21 -14.12 41.42 27.09
C THR A 21 -14.27 39.94 27.41
N ALA A 22 -14.88 39.58 28.55
CA ALA A 22 -15.13 38.19 28.91
C ALA A 22 -16.03 37.48 27.88
N VAL A 23 -17.12 38.12 27.45
CA VAL A 23 -18.02 37.57 26.42
C VAL A 23 -17.30 37.38 25.09
N VAL A 24 -16.56 38.37 24.62
CA VAL A 24 -15.78 38.28 23.37
C VAL A 24 -14.75 37.16 23.47
N SER A 25 -14.01 37.07 24.58
CA SER A 25 -13.03 35.99 24.81
C SER A 25 -13.67 34.60 24.76
N VAL A 26 -14.86 34.42 25.36
CA VAL A 26 -15.58 33.13 25.31
C VAL A 26 -15.99 32.78 23.89
N ILE A 27 -16.53 33.74 23.13
CA ILE A 27 -16.92 33.51 21.72
C ILE A 27 -15.68 33.16 20.88
N THR A 28 -14.60 33.93 20.99
CA THR A 28 -13.36 33.70 20.25
C THR A 28 -12.75 32.34 20.60
N PHE A 29 -12.71 31.97 21.87
CA PHE A 29 -12.18 30.67 22.29
C PHE A 29 -13.06 29.51 21.78
N THR A 30 -14.38 29.67 21.83
CA THR A 30 -15.32 28.68 21.31
C THR A 30 -15.15 28.50 19.80
N MET A 31 -15.02 29.60 19.05
CA MET A 31 -14.77 29.57 17.60
C MET A 31 -13.42 28.90 17.28
N ALA A 32 -12.36 29.22 18.02
CA ALA A 32 -11.06 28.60 17.84
C ALA A 32 -11.10 27.09 18.08
N ASN A 33 -11.80 26.64 19.13
CA ASN A 33 -11.95 25.22 19.44
C ASN A 33 -12.79 24.48 18.38
N LEU A 34 -13.88 25.09 17.91
CA LEU A 34 -14.69 24.52 16.82
C LEU A 34 -13.88 24.41 15.52
N PHE A 35 -13.12 25.45 15.18
CA PHE A 35 -12.25 25.45 14.00
C PHE A 35 -11.16 24.38 14.07
N HIS A 36 -10.59 24.16 15.25
CA HIS A 36 -9.59 23.10 15.43
C HIS A 36 -10.20 21.70 15.24
N ARG A 37 -11.39 21.48 15.80
CA ARG A 37 -12.12 20.20 15.63
C ARG A 37 -12.50 19.94 14.17
N ASP A 38 -12.98 20.97 13.47
CA ASP A 38 -13.35 20.88 12.06
C ASP A 38 -12.14 20.51 11.18
N LYS A 39 -11.00 21.17 11.41
CA LYS A 39 -9.74 20.81 10.73
C LYS A 39 -9.30 19.38 11.00
N GLN A 40 -9.44 18.92 12.24
CA GLN A 40 -9.07 17.55 12.60
C GLN A 40 -9.95 16.52 11.88
N ALA A 41 -11.27 16.77 11.82
CA ALA A 41 -12.19 15.93 11.07
C ALA A 41 -11.84 15.91 9.57
N TYR A 42 -11.62 17.09 8.98
CA TYR A 42 -11.23 17.22 7.57
C TYR A 42 -9.94 16.44 7.24
N ILE A 43 -8.90 16.55 8.08
CA ILE A 43 -7.63 15.83 7.86
C ILE A 43 -7.87 14.32 7.93
N ASN A 44 -8.69 13.86 8.87
CA ASN A 44 -8.97 12.44 9.04
C ASN A 44 -9.76 11.88 7.85
N ASP A 45 -10.75 12.62 7.36
CA ASP A 45 -11.53 12.24 6.17
C ASP A 45 -10.66 12.22 4.92
N LEU A 46 -9.79 13.22 4.75
CA LEU A 46 -8.84 13.26 3.64
C LEU A 46 -7.88 12.05 3.68
N ALA A 47 -7.33 11.74 4.86
CA ALA A 47 -6.46 10.59 5.04
C ALA A 47 -7.20 9.28 4.71
N ALA A 48 -8.47 9.15 5.13
CA ALA A 48 -9.30 7.99 4.83
C ALA A 48 -9.56 7.84 3.32
N ILE A 49 -9.88 8.93 2.61
CA ILE A 49 -10.09 8.92 1.15
C ILE A 49 -8.81 8.54 0.41
N VAL A 50 -7.67 9.11 0.81
CA VAL A 50 -6.37 8.76 0.21
C VAL A 50 -6.04 7.29 0.43
N ALA A 51 -6.25 6.77 1.64
CA ALA A 51 -6.04 5.36 1.94
C ALA A 51 -6.97 4.44 1.14
N LEU A 52 -8.24 4.82 0.98
CA LEU A 52 -9.21 4.08 0.18
C LEU A 52 -8.79 4.03 -1.29
N ASN A 53 -8.46 5.17 -1.89
CA ASN A 53 -8.02 5.25 -3.28
C ASN A 53 -6.74 4.45 -3.50
N ALA A 54 -5.76 4.53 -2.59
CA ALA A 54 -4.55 3.74 -2.69
C ALA A 54 -4.83 2.23 -2.60
N ALA A 55 -5.79 1.82 -1.76
CA ALA A 55 -6.21 0.43 -1.65
C ALA A 55 -6.92 -0.05 -2.94
N GLU A 56 -7.77 0.79 -3.54
CA GLU A 56 -8.44 0.50 -4.82
C GLU A 56 -7.43 0.41 -5.98
N GLU A 57 -6.49 1.34 -6.07
CA GLU A 57 -5.41 1.32 -7.06
C GLU A 57 -4.55 0.06 -6.92
N THR A 58 -4.14 -0.26 -5.69
CA THR A 58 -3.38 -1.49 -5.41
C THR A 58 -4.18 -2.73 -5.80
N ARG A 59 -5.49 -2.76 -5.52
CA ARG A 59 -6.37 -3.87 -5.91
C ARG A 59 -6.46 -4.00 -7.43
N ALA A 60 -6.61 -2.91 -8.16
CA ALA A 60 -6.66 -2.91 -9.62
C ALA A 60 -5.32 -3.41 -10.23
N LEU A 61 -4.19 -2.96 -9.68
CA LEU A 61 -2.87 -3.43 -10.08
C LEU A 61 -2.69 -4.93 -9.81
N LEU A 62 -3.09 -5.41 -8.63
CA LEU A 62 -3.03 -6.84 -8.28
C LEU A 62 -3.90 -7.70 -9.19
N LEU A 63 -5.10 -7.24 -9.55
CA LEU A 63 -5.95 -7.94 -10.52
C LEU A 63 -5.27 -8.00 -11.89
N GLY A 64 -4.71 -6.90 -12.37
CA GLY A 64 -3.96 -6.88 -13.63
C GLY A 64 -2.74 -7.80 -13.63
N TYR A 65 -2.01 -7.88 -12.51
CA TYR A 65 -0.93 -8.87 -12.36
C TYR A 65 -1.45 -10.30 -12.34
N GLY A 66 -2.58 -10.56 -11.67
CA GLY A 66 -3.24 -11.86 -11.65
C GLY A 66 -3.60 -12.35 -13.05
N GLU A 67 -4.23 -11.50 -13.86
CA GLU A 67 -4.60 -11.80 -15.26
C GLU A 67 -3.36 -12.13 -16.11
N ARG A 68 -2.30 -11.32 -15.98
CA ARG A 68 -1.02 -11.53 -16.67
C ARG A 68 -0.37 -12.87 -16.25
N LEU A 69 -0.33 -13.16 -14.95
CA LEU A 69 0.19 -14.43 -14.44
C LEU A 69 -0.64 -15.63 -14.92
N GLN A 70 -1.96 -15.49 -15.01
CA GLN A 70 -2.85 -16.51 -15.53
C GLN A 70 -2.58 -16.79 -17.01
N ALA A 71 -2.34 -15.75 -17.82
CA ALA A 71 -1.91 -15.91 -19.21
C ALA A 71 -0.60 -16.70 -19.32
N CYS A 72 0.38 -16.39 -18.46
CA CYS A 72 1.63 -17.15 -18.35
C CYS A 72 1.39 -18.62 -17.97
N ALA A 73 0.53 -18.87 -16.98
CA ALA A 73 0.20 -20.23 -16.55
C ALA A 73 -0.44 -21.04 -17.68
N LEU A 74 -1.31 -20.44 -18.49
CA LEU A 74 -1.89 -21.07 -19.68
C LEU A 74 -0.82 -21.45 -20.71
N ILE A 75 0.15 -20.57 -20.97
CA ILE A 75 1.25 -20.85 -21.91
C ILE A 75 2.14 -21.98 -21.38
N LEU A 76 2.48 -21.95 -20.08
CA LEU A 76 3.29 -22.99 -19.43
C LEU A 76 2.60 -24.36 -19.49
N GLY A 77 1.30 -24.40 -19.21
CA GLY A 77 0.48 -25.61 -19.15
C GLY A 77 0.10 -26.23 -20.49
N ARG A 78 0.23 -25.51 -21.62
CA ARG A 78 -0.12 -26.02 -22.96
C ARG A 78 0.71 -27.25 -23.35
N THR A 79 0.10 -28.39 -23.63
CA THR A 79 0.83 -29.60 -24.08
C THR A 79 0.97 -29.69 -25.60
N ASP A 80 0.25 -28.83 -26.33
CA ASP A 80 0.12 -28.78 -27.79
C ASP A 80 1.18 -27.91 -28.48
N VAL A 81 2.02 -27.22 -27.71
CA VAL A 81 3.02 -26.26 -28.19
C VAL A 81 4.42 -26.78 -27.91
N THR A 82 5.32 -26.63 -28.90
CA THR A 82 6.73 -27.04 -28.74
C THR A 82 7.44 -26.18 -27.70
N GLN A 83 8.50 -26.72 -27.09
CA GLN A 83 9.26 -25.98 -26.07
C GLN A 83 9.87 -24.68 -26.61
N SER A 84 10.27 -24.63 -27.89
CA SER A 84 10.80 -23.41 -28.50
C SER A 84 9.74 -22.32 -28.61
N GLN A 85 8.54 -22.67 -29.09
CA GLN A 85 7.40 -21.75 -29.19
C GLN A 85 6.96 -21.24 -27.81
N LYS A 86 6.94 -22.11 -26.80
CA LYS A 86 6.69 -21.69 -25.41
C LYS A 86 7.73 -20.68 -24.92
N SER A 87 9.01 -20.96 -25.18
CA SER A 87 10.09 -20.06 -24.77
C SER A 87 10.01 -18.70 -25.46
N GLU A 88 9.58 -18.64 -26.72
CA GLU A 88 9.40 -17.39 -27.46
C GLU A 88 8.27 -16.54 -26.86
N LEU A 89 7.09 -17.14 -26.64
CA LEU A 89 5.93 -16.48 -26.03
C LEU A 89 6.22 -15.97 -24.61
N LEU A 90 6.92 -16.78 -23.81
CA LEU A 90 7.32 -16.37 -22.46
C LEU A 90 8.37 -15.25 -22.51
N ASN A 91 9.36 -15.33 -23.40
CA ASN A 91 10.36 -14.28 -23.54
C ASN A 91 9.75 -12.91 -23.90
N GLU A 92 8.75 -12.89 -24.79
CA GLU A 92 8.01 -11.67 -25.12
C GLU A 92 7.31 -11.11 -23.87
N PHE A 93 6.64 -11.97 -23.10
CA PHE A 93 5.98 -11.57 -21.86
C PHE A 93 6.93 -11.00 -20.80
N PHE A 94 8.12 -11.59 -20.61
CA PHE A 94 9.15 -11.06 -19.69
C PHE A 94 9.72 -9.71 -20.13
N ARG A 95 9.65 -9.38 -21.43
CA ARG A 95 9.99 -8.04 -21.95
C ARG A 95 8.88 -7.03 -21.65
N ASP A 96 7.62 -7.43 -21.81
CA ASP A 96 6.45 -6.57 -21.54
C ASP A 96 6.24 -6.30 -20.05
N VAL A 97 6.78 -7.16 -19.18
CA VAL A 97 6.73 -6.99 -17.72
C VAL A 97 8.14 -6.99 -17.13
N PRO A 98 8.87 -5.84 -17.17
CA PRO A 98 10.26 -5.77 -16.72
C PRO A 98 10.47 -6.11 -15.24
N ALA A 99 9.47 -5.90 -14.39
CA ALA A 99 9.54 -6.27 -12.97
C ALA A 99 9.44 -7.79 -12.72
N LEU A 100 8.98 -8.56 -13.71
CA LEU A 100 8.83 -10.00 -13.56
C LEU A 100 10.18 -10.70 -13.70
N VAL A 101 10.48 -11.56 -12.72
CA VAL A 101 11.75 -12.31 -12.63
C VAL A 101 11.54 -13.81 -12.78
N ALA A 102 10.44 -14.33 -12.23
CA ALA A 102 10.16 -15.76 -12.22
C ALA A 102 8.65 -16.04 -12.17
N VAL A 103 8.22 -17.12 -12.83
CA VAL A 103 6.87 -17.69 -12.70
C VAL A 103 7.01 -19.18 -12.48
N ALA A 104 6.30 -19.72 -11.50
CA ALA A 104 6.27 -21.14 -11.20
C ALA A 104 4.83 -21.61 -11.00
N LEU A 105 4.47 -22.69 -11.69
CA LEU A 105 3.19 -23.37 -11.56
C LEU A 105 3.32 -24.45 -10.50
N TYR A 106 2.42 -24.41 -9.52
CA TYR A 106 2.33 -25.43 -8.47
C TYR A 106 1.04 -26.23 -8.61
N GLU A 107 1.16 -27.54 -8.56
CA GLU A 107 0.04 -28.48 -8.51
C GLU A 107 0.18 -29.34 -7.25
N ASN A 108 -0.87 -29.40 -6.43
CA ASN A 108 -0.89 -30.18 -5.18
C ASN A 108 0.33 -29.94 -4.27
N GLY A 109 0.75 -28.68 -4.13
CA GLY A 109 1.90 -28.32 -3.29
C GLY A 109 3.27 -28.48 -3.94
N LYS A 110 3.35 -29.03 -5.16
CA LYS A 110 4.61 -29.30 -5.86
C LYS A 110 4.77 -28.43 -7.09
N GLU A 111 5.97 -27.90 -7.30
CA GLU A 111 6.33 -27.15 -8.51
C GLU A 111 6.30 -28.11 -9.72
N GLY A 112 5.37 -27.88 -10.64
CA GLY A 112 5.23 -28.68 -11.87
C GLY A 112 6.03 -28.07 -13.04
N ALA A 113 5.96 -26.75 -13.19
CA ALA A 113 6.66 -26.03 -14.25
C ALA A 113 7.15 -24.67 -13.74
N SER A 114 8.23 -24.16 -14.32
CA SER A 114 8.81 -22.86 -13.92
C SER A 114 9.58 -22.23 -15.06
N VAL A 115 9.53 -20.90 -15.14
CA VAL A 115 10.31 -20.07 -16.06
C VAL A 115 10.95 -18.92 -15.28
N TYR A 116 12.17 -18.57 -15.66
CA TYR A 116 12.96 -17.54 -15.00
C TYR A 116 13.67 -16.67 -16.02
N ASP A 117 13.78 -15.38 -15.73
CA ASP A 117 14.68 -14.48 -16.45
C ASP A 117 16.10 -14.67 -15.92
N ALA A 118 16.88 -15.47 -16.65
CA ALA A 118 18.27 -15.76 -16.28
C ALA A 118 19.14 -14.49 -16.25
N GLY A 119 18.86 -13.50 -17.11
CA GLY A 119 19.61 -12.25 -17.14
C GLY A 119 19.43 -11.46 -15.85
N LYS A 120 18.17 -11.27 -15.43
CA LYS A 120 17.85 -10.54 -14.19
C LYS A 120 18.34 -11.27 -12.94
N LEU A 121 18.21 -12.60 -12.89
CA LEU A 121 18.72 -13.39 -11.76
C LEU A 121 20.24 -13.28 -11.65
N ASN A 122 20.97 -13.46 -12.75
CA ASN A 122 22.42 -13.37 -12.76
C ASN A 122 22.91 -11.97 -12.40
N ALA A 123 22.24 -10.91 -12.90
CA ALA A 123 22.56 -9.53 -12.55
C ALA A 123 22.38 -9.26 -11.04
N ALA A 124 21.39 -9.91 -10.40
CA ALA A 124 21.17 -9.84 -8.97
C ALA A 124 22.10 -10.75 -8.14
N GLY A 125 22.97 -11.54 -8.78
CA GLY A 125 23.83 -12.54 -8.15
C GLY A 125 23.07 -13.76 -7.61
N LEU A 126 21.87 -14.01 -8.15
CA LEU A 126 20.98 -15.08 -7.75
C LEU A 126 20.90 -16.17 -8.80
N SER A 127 20.54 -17.37 -8.36
CA SER A 127 20.24 -18.52 -9.19
C SER A 127 18.84 -19.06 -8.91
N ARG A 128 18.36 -19.98 -9.76
CA ARG A 128 17.14 -20.75 -9.50
C ARG A 128 17.17 -21.45 -8.14
N HIS A 129 18.34 -21.93 -7.71
CA HIS A 129 18.47 -22.64 -6.44
C HIS A 129 18.21 -21.75 -5.23
N ASP A 130 18.48 -20.45 -5.32
CA ASP A 130 18.23 -19.51 -4.23
C ASP A 130 16.73 -19.31 -4.01
N ILE A 131 15.97 -19.21 -5.10
CA ILE A 131 14.50 -19.15 -5.04
C ILE A 131 13.93 -20.44 -4.42
N GLN A 132 14.40 -21.60 -4.88
CA GLN A 132 13.94 -22.89 -4.34
C GLN A 132 14.31 -23.05 -2.86
N LYS A 133 15.52 -22.63 -2.47
CA LYS A 133 15.97 -22.65 -1.07
C LYS A 133 15.10 -21.76 -0.20
N TYR A 134 14.68 -20.59 -0.68
CA TYR A 134 13.73 -19.74 0.02
C TYR A 134 12.37 -20.42 0.19
N ARG A 135 11.80 -20.98 -0.89
CA ARG A 135 10.48 -21.64 -0.85
C ARG A 135 10.45 -22.91 0.00
N ARG A 136 11.59 -23.55 0.22
CA ARG A 136 11.72 -24.65 1.20
C ARG A 136 11.72 -24.16 2.64
N LYS A 137 12.24 -22.96 2.90
CA LYS A 137 12.22 -22.34 4.24
C LYS A 137 10.87 -21.73 4.57
N VAL A 138 10.24 -21.10 3.57
CA VAL A 138 8.94 -20.45 3.68
C VAL A 138 7.99 -21.09 2.67
N ALA A 139 7.23 -22.07 3.17
CA ALA A 139 6.25 -22.78 2.36
C ALA A 139 5.09 -21.86 1.97
N LEU A 140 4.57 -22.04 0.75
CA LEU A 140 3.39 -21.32 0.30
C LEU A 140 2.17 -21.77 1.11
N PRO A 141 1.28 -20.84 1.55
CA PRO A 141 0.06 -21.18 2.25
C PRO A 141 -0.98 -21.74 1.28
N MET A 142 -0.78 -23.00 0.85
CA MET A 142 -1.58 -23.62 -0.22
C MET A 142 -3.08 -23.67 0.08
N GLU A 143 -3.48 -23.75 1.35
CA GLU A 143 -4.90 -23.73 1.74
C GLU A 143 -5.59 -22.42 1.33
N ARG A 144 -4.94 -21.27 1.56
CA ARG A 144 -5.46 -19.95 1.20
C ARG A 144 -5.47 -19.74 -0.31
N ILE A 145 -4.40 -20.17 -0.97
CA ILE A 145 -4.25 -20.06 -2.42
C ILE A 145 -5.30 -20.94 -3.12
N ALA A 146 -5.55 -22.15 -2.62
CA ALA A 146 -6.56 -23.07 -3.16
C ALA A 146 -7.99 -22.55 -2.99
N ALA A 147 -8.25 -21.74 -1.95
CA ALA A 147 -9.53 -21.04 -1.78
C ALA A 147 -9.72 -19.87 -2.75
N GLY A 148 -8.73 -19.58 -3.60
CA GLY A 148 -8.75 -18.47 -4.56
C GLY A 148 -8.26 -17.14 -3.98
N GLU A 149 -7.69 -17.12 -2.78
CA GLU A 149 -7.11 -15.89 -2.22
C GLU A 149 -5.80 -15.54 -2.92
N VAL A 150 -5.65 -14.27 -3.30
CA VAL A 150 -4.37 -13.73 -3.75
C VAL A 150 -3.45 -13.58 -2.53
N PHE A 151 -2.36 -14.35 -2.51
CA PHE A 151 -1.34 -14.26 -1.47
C PHE A 151 -0.14 -13.44 -1.96
N VAL A 152 0.13 -12.34 -1.28
CA VAL A 152 1.29 -11.47 -1.53
C VAL A 152 2.21 -11.51 -0.33
N GLU A 153 3.49 -11.71 -0.58
CA GLU A 153 4.54 -11.78 0.44
C GLU A 153 5.73 -10.95 -0.02
N ASN A 154 6.25 -10.10 0.87
CA ASN A 154 7.56 -9.49 0.64
C ASN A 154 8.65 -10.49 1.02
N SER A 155 9.25 -11.11 0.00
CA SER A 155 10.43 -11.95 0.16
C SER A 155 11.64 -11.21 -0.39
N THR A 156 12.41 -10.54 0.48
CA THR A 156 13.65 -9.87 0.08
C THR A 156 14.76 -10.89 -0.18
N LEU A 157 14.77 -11.49 -1.37
CA LEU A 157 15.79 -12.45 -1.80
C LEU A 157 17.14 -11.77 -2.09
N SER A 158 17.10 -10.55 -2.63
CA SER A 158 18.26 -9.69 -2.89
C SER A 158 17.75 -8.27 -3.14
N GLU A 159 18.46 -7.27 -2.64
CA GLU A 159 18.19 -5.84 -2.90
C GLU A 159 18.48 -5.44 -4.37
N ARG A 160 19.11 -6.33 -5.13
CA ARG A 160 19.49 -6.11 -6.53
C ARG A 160 18.46 -6.60 -7.54
N LEU A 161 17.38 -7.24 -7.08
CA LEU A 161 16.25 -7.55 -7.96
C LEU A 161 15.48 -6.26 -8.29
N PRO A 162 14.87 -6.17 -9.48
CA PRO A 162 14.03 -5.02 -9.82
C PRO A 162 12.91 -4.86 -8.79
N ALA A 163 12.72 -3.62 -8.33
CA ALA A 163 11.66 -3.20 -7.41
C ALA A 163 10.33 -3.01 -8.15
#